data_AF-A0A9D8CLY0-F1
#
_entry.id   AF-A0A9D8CLY0-F1
#
_cell.length_a   1.000
_cell.length_b   1.000
_cell.length_c   1.000
_cell.angle_alpha   90.00
_cell.angle_beta   90.00
_cell.angle_gamma   90.00
#
_symmetry.space_group_name_H-M   'P 1'
#
loop_
_entity.id
_entity.type
_entity.pdbx_description
1 polymer ?
#
loop_
_entity_poly.entity_id
_entity_poly.type
_entity_poly.pdbx_seq_one_letter_code
_entity_poly.pdbx_strand_id
1 'polypeptide(L)'
;MTNGEIWRDIPSLPGVLASNEGRIMLVPYRGAMPRGGQRPYGGTPAFGVWNKADGRFIVTIGDRTYKVARLVAEAFHGGPPFEGAVVMHLDENAANNRADNLRWGTQQENLNAPGFLDYCHSRTGDQHPAAKARARSRP
;
A
#
# COMPACT_ATOMS: atom_id res chain seq x y z
N MET A 1 -5.46 -26.66 0.00
CA MET A 1 -5.05 -26.33 -1.38
C MET A 1 -4.14 -25.13 -1.26
N THR A 2 -2.83 -25.28 -1.49
CA THR A 2 -1.90 -24.16 -1.45
C THR A 2 -2.17 -23.32 -2.69
N ASN A 3 -3.05 -22.32 -2.58
CA ASN A 3 -3.26 -21.33 -3.62
C ASN A 3 -1.88 -20.72 -3.91
N GLY A 4 -1.33 -21.00 -5.09
CA GLY A 4 -0.03 -20.51 -5.48
C GLY A 4 -0.01 -18.99 -5.51
N GLU A 5 1.15 -18.41 -5.21
CA GLU A 5 1.37 -16.96 -5.33
C GLU A 5 1.20 -16.55 -6.79
N ILE A 6 0.16 -15.77 -7.09
CA ILE A 6 -0.14 -15.26 -8.43
C ILE A 6 0.53 -13.91 -8.57
N TRP A 7 1.27 -13.73 -9.67
CA TRP A 7 1.93 -12.48 -10.01
C TRP A 7 1.22 -11.84 -11.22
N ARG A 8 1.00 -10.53 -11.16
CA ARG A 8 0.38 -9.73 -12.22
C ARG A 8 1.16 -8.45 -12.48
N ASP A 9 1.17 -8.02 -13.73
CA ASP A 9 1.70 -6.72 -14.13
C ASP A 9 0.84 -5.57 -13.62
N ILE A 10 1.49 -4.45 -13.31
CA ILE A 10 0.84 -3.20 -12.93
C ILE A 10 0.79 -2.30 -14.17
N PRO A 11 -0.39 -1.98 -14.72
CA PRO A 11 -0.51 -1.18 -15.94
C PRO A 11 0.19 0.19 -15.88
N SER A 12 0.16 0.86 -14.72
CA SER A 12 0.83 2.15 -14.53
C SER A 12 2.36 2.05 -14.44
N LEU A 13 2.90 0.86 -14.17
CA LEU A 13 4.33 0.62 -13.97
C LEU A 13 4.80 -0.63 -14.76
N PRO A 14 5.01 -0.50 -16.08
CA PRO A 14 5.55 -1.58 -16.88
C PRO A 14 6.89 -2.08 -16.32
N GLY A 15 7.04 -3.40 -16.21
CA GLY A 15 8.24 -4.02 -15.63
C GLY A 15 8.20 -4.21 -14.11
N VAL A 16 7.06 -3.93 -13.48
CA VAL A 16 6.81 -4.19 -12.05
C VAL A 16 5.66 -5.16 -11.90
N LEU A 17 5.84 -6.18 -11.07
CA LEU A 17 4.86 -7.22 -10.76
C LEU A 17 4.36 -7.06 -9.33
N ALA A 18 3.06 -7.26 -9.13
CA ALA A 18 2.44 -7.41 -7.82
C ALA A 18 1.94 -8.85 -7.61
N SER A 19 2.12 -9.35 -6.40
CA SER A 19 1.66 -10.65 -5.94
C SER A 19 0.33 -10.52 -5.20
N ASN A 20 -0.49 -11.57 -5.25
CA ASN A 20 -1.74 -11.65 -4.50
C ASN A 20 -1.53 -11.59 -2.98
N GLU A 21 -0.34 -11.95 -2.48
CA GLU A 21 0.03 -11.85 -1.07
C GLU A 21 0.48 -10.43 -0.66
N GLY A 22 0.52 -9.48 -1.60
CA GLY A 22 0.93 -8.10 -1.32
C GLY A 22 2.43 -7.84 -1.44
N ARG A 23 3.15 -8.70 -2.18
CA ARG A 23 4.57 -8.47 -2.52
C ARG A 23 4.71 -7.77 -3.87
N ILE A 24 5.75 -6.98 -4.01
CA ILE A 24 6.12 -6.29 -5.24
C ILE A 24 7.51 -6.75 -5.66
N MET A 25 7.72 -6.96 -6.96
CA MET A 25 9.04 -7.22 -7.54
C MET A 25 9.20 -6.54 -8.89
N LEU A 26 10.44 -6.22 -9.25
CA LEU A 26 10.80 -5.85 -10.61
C LEU A 26 10.87 -7.13 -11.45
N VAL A 27 10.37 -7.09 -12.69
CA VAL A 27 10.55 -8.16 -13.67
C VAL A 27 12.06 -8.45 -13.81
N PRO A 28 12.51 -9.71 -13.70
CA PRO A 28 13.93 -10.02 -13.82
C PRO A 28 14.48 -9.59 -15.18
N TYR A 29 15.54 -8.77 -15.18
CA TYR A 29 16.22 -8.36 -16.41
C TYR A 29 17.75 -8.38 -16.22
N ARG A 30 18.49 -8.43 -17.32
CA ARG A 30 19.96 -8.40 -17.31
C ARG A 30 20.46 -7.06 -17.83
N GLY A 31 21.25 -6.37 -17.02
CA GLY A 31 21.90 -5.11 -17.40
C GLY A 31 23.36 -5.34 -17.79
N ALA A 32 23.82 -4.65 -18.85
CA ALA A 32 25.23 -4.65 -19.23
C ALA A 32 26.06 -3.76 -18.28
N MET A 33 27.29 -4.17 -17.96
CA MET A 33 28.18 -3.40 -17.08
C MET A 33 29.23 -2.58 -17.87
N PRO A 34 29.68 -1.42 -17.35
CA PRO A 34 30.62 -0.54 -18.05
C PRO A 34 31.98 -1.18 -18.41
N ARG A 35 32.39 -2.24 -17.70
CA ARG A 35 33.66 -2.96 -17.94
C ARG A 35 33.46 -4.36 -18.53
N GLY A 36 32.31 -4.60 -19.15
CA GLY A 36 31.91 -5.92 -19.67
C GLY A 36 31.20 -6.79 -18.63
N GLY A 37 30.45 -7.78 -19.12
CA GLY A 37 29.63 -8.67 -18.31
C GLY A 37 28.16 -8.23 -18.17
N GLN A 38 27.33 -9.14 -17.67
CA GLN A 38 25.91 -8.92 -17.40
C GLN A 38 25.60 -9.14 -15.92
N ARG A 39 24.82 -8.23 -15.32
CA ARG A 39 24.31 -8.39 -13.95
C ARG A 39 22.80 -8.64 -13.98
N PRO A 40 22.28 -9.66 -13.27
CA PRO A 40 20.85 -9.83 -13.10
C PRO A 40 20.31 -8.77 -12.11
N TYR A 41 19.17 -8.18 -12.48
CA TYR A 41 18.40 -7.24 -11.67
C TYR A 41 16.96 -7.74 -11.58
N GLY A 42 16.23 -7.29 -10.56
CA GLY A 42 14.85 -7.72 -10.32
C GLY A 42 14.75 -9.16 -9.82
N GLY A 43 13.53 -9.71 -9.84
CA GLY A 43 13.23 -11.08 -9.38
C GLY A 43 13.25 -11.30 -7.87
N THR A 44 13.50 -10.25 -7.07
CA THR A 44 13.43 -10.33 -5.61
C THR A 44 12.09 -9.76 -5.14
N PRO A 45 11.17 -10.60 -4.64
CA PRO A 45 9.90 -10.15 -4.10
C PRO A 45 10.06 -9.51 -2.71
N ALA A 46 9.38 -8.39 -2.49
CA ALA A 46 9.42 -7.66 -1.23
C ALA A 46 8.04 -7.09 -0.85
N PHE A 47 7.74 -7.01 0.45
CA PHE A 47 6.52 -6.36 0.97
C PHE A 47 6.61 -4.83 1.01
N GLY A 48 7.75 -4.25 0.61
CA GLY A 48 8.05 -2.84 0.78
C GLY A 48 8.51 -2.50 2.20
N VAL A 49 8.57 -1.20 2.49
CA VAL A 49 9.00 -0.63 3.77
C VAL A 49 7.81 0.01 4.47
N TRP A 50 7.70 -0.21 5.78
CA TRP A 50 6.65 0.43 6.58
C TRP A 50 6.93 1.93 6.77
N ASN A 51 6.09 2.78 6.21
CA ASN A 51 6.11 4.22 6.46
C ASN A 51 5.30 4.54 7.72
N LYS A 52 5.99 4.94 8.80
CA LYS A 52 5.36 5.30 10.07
C LYS A 52 4.49 6.57 10.01
N ALA A 53 4.82 7.52 9.12
CA ALA A 53 4.07 8.76 9.00
C ALA A 53 2.69 8.52 8.37
N ASP A 54 2.64 7.69 7.32
CA ASP A 54 1.40 7.37 6.61
C ASP A 54 0.67 6.14 7.16
N GLY A 55 1.34 5.34 8.02
CA GLY A 55 0.83 4.07 8.52
C GLY A 55 0.60 3.03 7.42
N ARG A 56 1.48 2.99 6.41
CA ARG A 56 1.30 2.15 5.20
C ARG A 56 2.61 1.59 4.70
N PHE A 57 2.56 0.43 4.03
CA PHE A 57 3.69 -0.09 3.26
C PHE A 57 3.89 0.70 1.97
N ILE A 58 5.15 1.07 1.70
CA ILE A 58 5.58 1.79 0.51
C ILE A 58 6.73 1.07 -0.21
N VAL A 59 6.84 1.29 -1.50
CA VAL A 59 7.99 0.86 -2.31
C VAL A 59 8.46 2.02 -3.16
N THR A 60 9.78 2.19 -3.25
CA THR A 60 10.39 3.20 -4.14
C THR A 60 10.84 2.50 -5.41
N ILE A 61 10.33 2.98 -6.55
CA ILE A 61 10.63 2.45 -7.88
C ILE A 61 11.09 3.63 -8.73
N GLY A 62 12.37 3.62 -9.11
CA GLY A 62 13.03 4.79 -9.69
C GLY A 62 13.01 5.96 -8.70
N ASP A 63 12.54 7.12 -9.15
CA ASP A 63 12.49 8.36 -8.36
C ASP A 63 11.16 8.57 -7.62
N ARG A 64 10.24 7.60 -7.69
CA ARG A 64 8.87 7.73 -7.15
C ARG A 64 8.58 6.68 -6.10
N THR A 65 7.86 7.11 -5.07
CA THR A 65 7.38 6.26 -3.98
C THR A 65 5.91 5.93 -4.19
N TYR A 66 5.58 4.64 -4.13
CA TYR A 66 4.25 4.11 -4.34
C TYR A 66 3.76 3.39 -3.08
N LYS A 67 2.45 3.43 -2.82
CA LYS A 67 1.81 2.64 -1.76
C LYS A 67 1.60 1.22 -2.26
N VAL A 68 2.04 0.23 -1.49
CA VAL A 68 1.94 -1.19 -1.88
C VAL A 68 0.49 -1.59 -2.13
N ALA A 69 -0.43 -1.23 -1.22
CA ALA A 69 -1.86 -1.47 -1.38
C ALA A 69 -2.41 -0.97 -2.73
N ARG A 70 -1.94 0.20 -3.20
CA ARG A 70 -2.39 0.78 -4.47
C ARG A 70 -1.92 -0.03 -5.66
N LEU A 71 -0.65 -0.44 -5.65
CA LEU A 71 -0.08 -1.26 -6.72
C LEU A 71 -0.75 -2.63 -6.81
N VAL A 72 -1.00 -3.26 -5.66
CA VAL A 72 -1.67 -4.56 -5.61
C VAL A 72 -3.12 -4.45 -6.08
N ALA A 73 -3.86 -3.44 -5.60
CA ALA A 73 -5.23 -3.22 -6.08
C ALA A 73 -5.26 -2.96 -7.58
N GLU A 74 -4.31 -2.21 -8.11
CA GLU A 74 -4.22 -1.94 -9.54
C GLU A 74 -3.97 -3.19 -10.38
N ALA A 75 -3.08 -4.08 -9.93
CA ALA A 75 -2.75 -5.30 -10.64
C ALA A 75 -3.88 -6.35 -10.63
N PHE A 76 -4.65 -6.43 -9.55
CA PHE A 76 -5.68 -7.46 -9.37
C PHE A 76 -7.09 -6.98 -9.70
N HIS A 77 -7.43 -5.74 -9.35
CA HIS A 77 -8.76 -5.14 -9.55
C HIS A 77 -8.78 -4.14 -10.71
N GLY A 78 -7.65 -3.94 -11.39
CA GLY A 78 -7.50 -2.96 -12.46
C GLY A 78 -7.31 -1.55 -11.94
N GLY A 79 -7.22 -0.61 -12.88
CA GLY A 79 -7.07 0.82 -12.59
C GLY A 79 -8.19 1.37 -11.69
N PRO A 80 -7.98 2.54 -11.07
CA PRO A 80 -9.01 3.19 -10.28
C PRO A 80 -10.27 3.41 -11.13
N PRO A 81 -11.45 2.94 -10.67
CA PRO A 81 -12.68 2.98 -11.46
C PRO A 81 -13.23 4.40 -11.67
N PHE A 82 -12.82 5.35 -10.84
CA PHE A 82 -13.22 6.76 -10.91
C PHE A 82 -12.12 7.67 -10.34
N GLU A 83 -12.21 8.96 -10.65
CA GLU A 83 -11.27 9.97 -10.15
C GLU A 83 -11.39 10.12 -8.62
N GLY A 84 -10.25 10.09 -7.93
CA GLY A 84 -10.22 10.14 -6.47
C GLY A 84 -10.56 8.81 -5.77
N ALA A 85 -10.66 7.70 -6.51
CA ALA A 85 -10.79 6.38 -5.90
C ALA A 85 -9.61 6.09 -4.95
N VAL A 86 -9.95 5.59 -3.76
CA VAL A 86 -9.02 5.18 -2.73
C VAL A 86 -9.06 3.67 -2.57
N VAL A 87 -7.92 3.09 -2.21
CA VAL A 87 -7.86 1.68 -1.85
C VAL A 87 -8.25 1.53 -0.38
N MET A 88 -9.23 0.67 -0.14
CA MET A 88 -9.71 0.32 1.19
C MET A 88 -9.29 -1.11 1.53
N HIS A 89 -8.97 -1.32 2.80
CA HIS A 89 -8.70 -2.62 3.41
C HIS A 89 -10.00 -3.15 4.03
N LEU A 90 -10.46 -4.33 3.61
CA LEU A 90 -11.71 -4.92 4.10
C LEU A 90 -11.66 -5.28 5.59
N ASP A 91 -10.48 -5.67 6.07
CA ASP A 91 -10.20 -5.96 7.49
C ASP A 91 -9.75 -4.74 8.30
N GLU A 92 -9.78 -3.54 7.71
CA GLU A 92 -9.28 -2.29 8.30
C GLU A 92 -7.81 -2.32 8.74
N ASN A 93 -7.03 -3.32 8.31
CA ASN A 93 -5.62 -3.48 8.65
C ASN A 93 -4.71 -3.05 7.50
N ALA A 94 -4.09 -1.88 7.65
CA ALA A 94 -3.19 -1.31 6.64
C ALA A 94 -1.91 -2.13 6.37
N ALA A 95 -1.57 -3.10 7.22
CA ALA A 95 -0.46 -4.04 6.98
C ALA A 95 -0.86 -5.24 6.10
N ASN A 96 -2.16 -5.55 5.99
CA ASN A 96 -2.64 -6.67 5.19
C ASN A 96 -2.91 -6.26 3.74
N ASN A 97 -1.87 -6.26 2.91
CA ASN A 97 -1.96 -5.82 1.51
C ASN A 97 -2.28 -6.96 0.53
N ARG A 98 -2.95 -8.03 0.98
CA ARG A 98 -3.37 -9.11 0.09
C ARG A 98 -4.44 -8.63 -0.89
N ALA A 99 -4.39 -9.11 -2.12
CA ALA A 99 -5.28 -8.67 -3.19
C ALA A 99 -6.76 -8.88 -2.86
N ASP A 100 -7.10 -9.98 -2.19
CA ASP A 100 -8.47 -10.29 -1.75
C ASP A 100 -8.97 -9.37 -0.62
N ASN A 101 -8.06 -8.81 0.17
CA ASN A 101 -8.36 -7.86 1.25
C ASN A 101 -8.48 -6.41 0.78
N LEU A 102 -8.19 -6.13 -0.49
CA LEU A 102 -8.19 -4.77 -1.03
C LEU A 102 -9.39 -4.56 -1.95
N ARG A 103 -9.99 -3.36 -1.89
CA ARG A 103 -10.98 -2.91 -2.88
C ARG A 103 -10.82 -1.43 -3.21
N TRP A 104 -11.27 -1.03 -4.39
CA TRP A 104 -11.47 0.37 -4.71
C TRP A 104 -12.75 0.88 -4.03
N GLY A 105 -12.69 2.08 -3.48
CA GLY A 105 -13.82 2.76 -2.86
C GLY A 105 -13.61 4.28 -2.88
N THR A 106 -14.56 5.00 -2.29
CA THR A 106 -14.52 6.45 -2.16
C THR A 106 -13.91 6.86 -0.82
N GLN A 107 -13.41 8.10 -0.74
CA GLN A 107 -12.96 8.67 0.53
C GLN A 107 -14.09 8.71 1.57
N GLN A 108 -15.33 8.91 1.13
CA GLN A 108 -16.50 8.92 2.00
C GLN A 108 -16.79 7.54 2.61
N GLU A 109 -16.74 6.47 1.82
CA GLU A 109 -16.87 5.10 2.33
C GLU A 109 -15.79 4.77 3.36
N ASN A 110 -14.54 5.19 3.09
CA ASN A 110 -13.45 4.98 4.03
C ASN A 110 -13.62 5.73 5.35
N LEU A 111 -14.23 6.92 5.33
CA LEU A 111 -14.55 7.69 6.55
C LEU A 111 -15.79 7.18 7.29
N ASN A 112 -16.63 6.38 6.64
CA ASN A 112 -17.79 5.73 7.26
C ASN A 112 -17.50 4.29 7.69
N ALA A 113 -16.24 3.84 7.58
CA ALA A 113 -15.84 2.52 8.03
C ALA A 113 -16.03 2.39 9.56
N PRO A 114 -16.53 1.24 10.05
CA PRO A 114 -16.90 1.08 11.46
C PRO A 114 -15.74 1.36 12.40
N GLY A 115 -14.53 0.88 12.12
CA GLY A 115 -13.36 1.14 12.97
C GLY A 115 -12.95 2.61 12.98
N PHE A 116 -13.20 3.35 11.90
CA PHE A 116 -12.96 4.80 11.87
C PHE A 116 -14.00 5.58 12.68
N LEU A 117 -15.28 5.17 12.61
CA LEU A 117 -16.33 5.77 13.42
C LEU A 117 -16.10 5.50 14.91
N ASP A 118 -15.74 4.27 15.29
CA ASP A 118 -15.38 3.90 16.65
C ASP A 118 -14.16 4.69 17.14
N TYR A 119 -13.13 4.81 16.30
CA TYR A 119 -11.99 5.69 16.57
C TYR A 119 -12.44 7.13 16.81
N CYS A 120 -13.35 7.68 15.99
CA CYS A 120 -13.86 9.03 16.17
C CYS A 120 -14.63 9.18 17.48
N HIS A 121 -15.51 8.24 17.81
CA HIS A 121 -16.30 8.23 19.05
C HIS A 121 -15.42 8.07 20.30
N SER A 122 -14.30 7.36 20.20
CA SER A 122 -13.35 7.19 21.31
C SER A 122 -12.61 8.49 21.71
N ARG A 123 -12.62 9.53 20.87
CA ARG A 123 -11.91 10.80 21.09
C ARG A 123 -12.71 11.80 21.92
N THR A 124 -13.19 11.38 23.08
CA THR A 124 -13.94 12.24 24.02
C THR A 124 -13.12 12.58 25.27
N GLY A 125 -13.48 13.68 25.94
CA GLY A 125 -12.81 14.14 27.17
C GLY A 125 -11.30 14.40 26.98
N ASP A 126 -10.48 13.83 27.86
CA ASP A 126 -9.02 13.97 27.83
C ASP A 126 -8.36 13.29 26.61
N GLN A 127 -9.08 12.37 25.96
CA GLN A 127 -8.60 11.72 24.74
C GLN A 127 -8.81 12.59 23.49
N HIS A 128 -9.56 13.69 23.60
CA HIS A 128 -9.80 14.62 22.51
C HIS A 128 -8.48 15.31 22.08
N PRO A 129 -8.18 15.44 20.77
CA PRO A 129 -6.92 16.00 20.29
C PRO A 129 -6.62 17.40 20.84
N ALA A 130 -7.64 18.26 20.97
CA ALA A 130 -7.48 19.60 21.54
C ALA A 130 -7.16 19.57 23.06
N ALA A 131 -7.69 18.60 23.81
CA ALA A 131 -7.36 18.42 25.23
C ALA A 131 -5.91 17.95 25.39
N LYS A 132 -5.48 16.97 24.58
CA LYS A 132 -4.08 16.52 24.53
C LYS A 132 -3.11 17.63 24.13
N ALA A 133 -3.48 18.44 23.13
CA ALA A 133 -2.67 19.57 22.70
C ALA A 133 -2.50 20.58 23.86
N ARG A 134 -3.59 20.97 24.51
CA ARG A 134 -3.58 21.87 25.68
C ARG A 134 -2.73 21.33 26.83
N ALA A 135 -2.82 20.02 27.12
CA ALA A 135 -2.02 19.37 28.15
C ALA A 135 -0.52 19.37 27.83
N ARG A 136 -0.13 19.20 26.55
CA ARG A 136 1.27 19.26 26.10
C ARG A 136 1.85 20.67 26.11
N SER A 137 1.01 21.70 25.97
CA SER A 137 1.42 23.10 25.96
C SER A 137 1.40 23.78 27.33
N ARG A 138 1.08 23.04 28.41
CA ARG A 138 1.23 23.56 29.78
C ARG A 138 2.73 23.55 30.17
N PRO A 139 3.27 24.67 30.68
CA PRO A 139 4.66 24.76 31.13
C PRO A 139 4.93 23.89 32.36
#